data_AF-A0A1W9L5U1-F1
#
_entry.id   AF-A0A1W9L5U1-F1
#
_cell.length_a   1.000
_cell.length_b   1.000
_cell.length_c   1.000
_cell.angle_alpha   90.00
_cell.angle_beta   90.00
_cell.angle_gamma   90.00
#
_symmetry.space_group_name_H-M   'P 1'
#
loop_
_entity.id
_entity.type
_entity.pdbx_description
1 polymer ?
#
loop_
_entity_poly.entity_id
_entity_poly.type
_entity_poly.pdbx_seq_one_letter_code
_entity_poly.pdbx_strand_id
1 'polypeptide(L)' 'MKRPTVYLDTTIPSYLFDEREELKTLVQITKQWWGEERPQFEVYVSEETLLELNQGNYPNKSEVL' A
#
# COMPACT_ATOMS: atom_id res chain seq x y z
N MET A 1 17.94 13.04 13.24
CA MET A 1 16.68 13.79 13.06
C MET A 1 15.53 12.81 13.06
N LYS A 2 14.37 13.17 13.63
CA LYS A 2 13.16 12.34 13.56
C LYS A 2 12.55 12.44 12.15
N ARG A 3 12.15 11.31 11.57
CA ARG A 3 11.48 11.29 10.27
C ARG A 3 10.04 11.79 10.43
N PRO A 4 9.47 12.48 9.42
CA PRO A 4 8.04 12.78 9.42
C PRO A 4 7.22 11.49 9.46
N THR A 5 6.06 11.56 10.10
CA THR A 5 5.14 10.43 10.22
C THR A 5 4.02 10.56 9.20
N VAL A 6 3.66 9.46 8.55
CA VAL A 6 2.48 9.38 7.68
C VAL A 6 1.60 8.22 8.12
N TYR A 7 0.30 8.43 8.08
CA TYR A 7 -0.70 7.39 8.30
C TYR A 7 -1.32 7.04 6.94
N LEU A 8 -1.38 5.75 6.63
CA LEU A 8 -1.96 5.27 5.37
C LEU A 8 -3.30 4.59 5.64
N ASP A 9 -4.30 5.01 4.88
CA ASP A 9 -5.57 4.30 4.72
C ASP A 9 -5.39 3.06 3.83
N THR A 10 -6.23 2.03 4.01
CA THR A 10 -6.18 0.74 3.28
C THR A 10 -6.09 0.88 1.77
N THR A 11 -6.72 1.90 1.20
CA THR A 11 -6.69 2.14 -0.24
C THR A 11 -5.27 2.20 -0.81
N ILE A 12 -4.33 2.84 -0.11
CA ILE A 12 -2.95 2.98 -0.57
C ILE A 12 -2.20 1.65 -0.63
N PRO A 13 -2.00 0.89 0.47
CA PRO A 13 -1.32 -0.40 0.41
C PRO A 13 -2.10 -1.44 -0.41
N SER A 14 -3.42 -1.30 -0.62
CA SER A 14 -4.17 -2.25 -1.45
C SER A 14 -3.68 -2.29 -2.90
N TYR A 15 -3.22 -1.15 -3.44
CA TYR A 15 -2.65 -1.08 -4.79
C TYR A 15 -1.32 -1.82 -4.93
N LEU A 16 -0.65 -2.18 -3.83
CA LEU A 16 0.54 -3.05 -3.90
C LEU A 16 0.20 -4.47 -4.34
N PHE A 17 -1.05 -4.90 -4.12
CA PHE A 17 -1.56 -6.24 -4.43
C PHE A 17 -2.42 -6.25 -5.72
N ASP A 18 -2.60 -5.09 -6.35
CA ASP A 18 -3.46 -4.94 -7.53
C ASP A 18 -2.65 -4.83 -8.83
N GLU A 19 -3.29 -5.18 -9.93
CA GLU A 19 -2.76 -5.17 -11.30
C GLU A 19 -3.85 -4.93 -12.36
N ARG A 20 -5.09 -4.65 -11.94
CA ARG A 20 -6.20 -4.35 -12.84
C ARG A 20 -5.86 -3.12 -13.69
N GLU A 21 -6.10 -3.20 -15.01
CA GLU A 21 -5.67 -2.17 -15.96
C GLU A 21 -6.30 -0.81 -15.66
N GLU A 22 -7.55 -0.78 -15.15
CA GLU A 22 -8.24 0.44 -14.73
C GLU A 22 -7.59 1.13 -13.52
N LEU A 23 -6.76 0.42 -12.73
CA LEU A 23 -6.05 0.93 -11.56
C LEU A 23 -4.55 1.15 -11.82
N LYS A 24 -4.06 0.88 -13.03
CA LYS A 24 -2.63 0.82 -13.36
C LYS A 24 -1.84 2.07 -12.96
N THR A 25 -2.38 3.26 -13.18
CA THR A 25 -1.73 4.51 -12.78
C THR A 25 -1.54 4.60 -11.26
N LEU A 26 -2.55 4.18 -10.49
CA LEU A 26 -2.49 4.19 -9.02
C LEU A 26 -1.52 3.13 -8.51
N VAL A 27 -1.56 1.92 -9.08
CA VAL A 27 -0.58 0.86 -8.80
C VAL A 27 0.84 1.33 -9.06
N GLN A 28 1.09 2.00 -10.19
CA GLN A 28 2.40 2.52 -10.54
C GLN A 28 2.88 3.57 -9.54
N ILE A 29 2.04 4.57 -9.23
CA ILE A 29 2.37 5.65 -8.29
C ILE A 29 2.67 5.07 -6.90
N THR A 30 1.81 4.17 -6.41
CA THR A 30 1.99 3.52 -5.10
C THR A 30 3.30 2.73 -5.07
N LYS A 31 3.59 1.91 -6.07
CA LYS A 31 4.83 1.11 -6.12
C LYS A 31 6.07 1.99 -6.18
N GLN A 32 6.04 3.08 -6.95
CA GLN A 32 7.14 4.05 -7.01
C GLN A 32 7.35 4.72 -5.65
N TRP A 33 6.31 5.29 -5.05
CA TRP A 33 6.41 5.90 -3.72
C TRP A 33 6.89 4.91 -2.66
N TRP A 34 6.44 3.65 -2.73
CA TRP A 34 6.83 2.61 -1.79
C TRP A 34 8.32 2.29 -1.84
N GLY A 35 8.92 2.32 -3.03
CA GLY A 35 10.34 2.07 -3.25
C GLY A 35 11.24 3.28 -2.98
N GLU A 36 10.82 4.46 -3.42
CA GLU A 36 11.67 5.66 -3.45
C GLU A 36 11.48 6.56 -2.22
N GLU A 37 10.23 6.78 -1.81
CA GLU A 37 9.88 7.82 -0.84
C GLU A 37 9.61 7.26 0.56
N ARG A 38 8.96 6.09 0.66
CA ARG A 38 8.63 5.42 1.95
C ARG A 38 9.78 5.38 2.96
N PRO A 39 11.06 5.11 2.59
CA PRO A 39 12.16 5.08 3.56
C PRO A 39 12.37 6.39 4.33
N GLN A 40 11.92 7.52 3.77
CA GLN A 40 12.03 8.85 4.36
C GLN A 40 11.01 9.11 5.47
N PHE A 41 10.00 8.24 5.62
CA PHE A 41 8.91 8.40 6.57
C PHE A 41 8.89 7.29 7.65
N GLU A 42 8.27 7.61 8.79
CA GLU A 42 7.71 6.59 9.68
C GLU A 42 6.25 6.35 9.28
N VAL A 43 5.97 5.15 8.77
CA VAL A 43 4.66 4.78 8.22
C VAL A 43 3.85 4.03 9.26
N TYR A 44 2.62 4.47 9.49
CA TYR A 44 1.64 3.85 10.37
C TYR A 44 0.38 3.46 9.58
N VAL A 45 -0.26 2.39 10.01
CA VAL A 45 -1.59 1.92 9.58
C VAL A 45 -2.35 1.46 10.81
N SER A 46 -3.67 1.39 10.78
CA SER A 46 -4.43 0.75 11.85
C SER A 46 -4.52 -0.77 11.68
N GLU A 47 -5.03 -1.44 12.71
CA GLU A 47 -5.35 -2.86 12.65
C GLU A 47 -6.46 -3.15 11.63
N GLU A 48 -7.45 -2.26 11.50
CA GLU A 48 -8.52 -2.35 10.51
C GLU A 48 -7.98 -2.35 9.08
N THR A 49 -6.94 -1.56 8.80
CA THR A 49 -6.26 -1.60 7.49
C THR A 49 -5.70 -2.98 7.18
N LEU A 50 -5.09 -3.66 8.16
CA LEU A 50 -4.58 -5.02 7.97
C LEU A 50 -5.72 -6.02 7.74
N LEU A 51 -6.84 -5.88 8.45
CA LEU A 51 -8.02 -6.71 8.29
C LEU A 51 -8.65 -6.54 6.90
N GLU A 52 -8.81 -5.31 6.43
CA GLU A 52 -9.37 -5.01 5.10
C GLU A 52 -8.48 -5.56 3.98
N LEU A 53 -7.15 -5.39 4.07
CA LEU A 53 -6.21 -6.00 3.11
C LEU A 53 -6.34 -7.54 3.11
N ASN A 54 -6.50 -8.15 4.28
CA ASN A 54 -6.69 -9.59 4.37
C ASN A 54 -8.08 -10.07 3.91
N GLN A 55 -9.07 -9.19 3.82
CA GLN A 55 -10.41 -9.53 3.31
C GLN A 55 -10.59 -9.18 1.82
N GLY A 56 -9.83 -8.21 1.31
CA GLY A 56 -9.93 -7.75 -0.07
C GLY A 56 -9.63 -8.84 -1.10
N ASN A 57 -10.25 -8.72 -2.27
CA ASN A 57 -10.01 -9.61 -3.41
C ASN A 57 -9.06 -8.91 -4.40
N TYR A 58 -7.76 -9.19 -4.24
CA TYR A 58 -6.71 -8.62 -5.08
C TYR A 58 -6.08 -9.73 -5.92
N PRO A 59 -5.79 -9.48 -7.22
CA PRO A 59 -5.21 -10.50 -8.10
C PRO A 59 -3.96 -11.17 -7.53
N ASN A 60 -3.07 -10.41 -6.88
CA ASN A 60 -1.78 -10.91 -6.40
C ASN A 60 -1.75 -11.21 -4.89
N LYS A 61 -2.92 -11.34 -4.25
CA LYS A 61 -2.99 -11.55 -2.80
C LYS A 61 -2.25 -12.82 -2.34
N SER A 62 -2.23 -13.88 -3.15
CA SER A 62 -1.57 -15.15 -2.84
C SER A 62 -0.06 -15.15 -3.04
N GLU A 63 0.51 -14.12 -3.68
CA GLU A 63 1.94 -14.06 -3.99
C GLU A 63 2.76 -13.28 -2.96
N VAL A 64 2.08 -12.51 -2.09
CA VAL A 64 2.70 -11.50 -1.23
C VAL A 64 2.53 -11.79 0.27
N LEU A 65 1.68 -12.77 0.66
CA LEU A 65 1.45 -13.18 2.05
C LEU A 65 2.15 -14.50 2.42
#